data_AF-A0A7H1J6V7-F1
#
_entry.id   AF-A0A7H1J6V7-F1
#
_cell.length_a   1.000
_cell.length_b   1.000
_cell.length_c   1.000
_cell.angle_alpha   90.00
_cell.angle_beta   90.00
_cell.angle_gamma   90.00
#
_symmetry.space_group_name_H-M   'P 1'
#
loop_
_entity.id
_entity.type
_entity.pdbx_description
1 polymer ?
#
loop_
_entity_poly.entity_id
_entity_poly.type
_entity_poly.pdbx_seq_one_letter_code
_entity_poly.pdbx_strand_id
1 'polypeptide(L)'
;MPCRKKMTIDDKIQLAMQHFRAEQYQDAKKLFQGVYEQAPEFIIPQIYLAQLAVLEGIGSTWIERLEALLLEKPYIHEAYHILGHCYQQNRLLPQASQAFHQALGTFYLQPSAFTAVSPQPRKTPPGFDRAAAESLLWSTLVALKQHNIYAFATAGTLLGLERTGQLLENDKDIDIGIDWQQMPDTIKALTALGWQETSRSYGLINPRCFKHLASGITMDVCGYGTELPSGDTISGLWMDQVPFDWNRITYFPPIQLNAKMSPAGEIWHLTAPDAFLTALYGEHWRIPDPYFDTIVSAANLRHFSWLALCYGYSHLYSEWSKGNTQKALSILSTLRRHQADDPLLSAIEKHLQTIQKNQPPIQKSQQERVLALGYFDLFHQGHLNYLNYAKQQGDILVVGVAPDAFGKQSKGYAPVMPEQDRMAILSALSVVSEVHLVGAPMSQTEAAARWIASLKINKVICGEEWQGSERWNALSERLGQDHIHVVYAPRTANVSTTDLKNHILKTLNETHAK
;
A
#
# COMPACT_ATOMS: atom_id res chain seq x y z
N MET A 1 11.58 -32.78 42.90
CA MET A 1 11.46 -32.61 41.43
C MET A 1 10.00 -32.28 41.12
N PRO A 2 9.65 -31.14 40.52
CA PRO A 2 8.28 -30.93 40.07
C PRO A 2 8.05 -31.83 38.86
N CYS A 3 7.03 -32.68 38.97
CA CYS A 3 6.59 -33.60 37.93
C CYS A 3 6.21 -32.77 36.69
N ARG A 4 7.01 -32.82 35.61
CA ARG A 4 6.64 -32.21 34.33
C ARG A 4 5.38 -32.91 33.84
N LYS A 5 4.23 -32.25 33.97
CA LYS A 5 2.95 -32.70 33.39
C LYS A 5 3.21 -33.01 31.90
N LYS A 6 3.00 -34.27 31.48
CA LYS A 6 3.09 -34.62 30.05
C LYS A 6 2.05 -33.80 29.30
N MET A 7 2.47 -33.04 28.29
CA MET A 7 1.56 -32.32 27.40
C MET A 7 0.57 -33.30 26.76
N THR A 8 -0.71 -32.93 26.76
CA THR A 8 -1.77 -33.64 26.04
C THR A 8 -1.62 -33.44 24.52
N ILE A 9 -2.39 -34.18 23.72
CA ILE A 9 -2.44 -33.98 22.26
C ILE A 9 -2.91 -32.56 21.92
N ASP A 10 -3.97 -32.08 22.60
CA ASP A 10 -4.50 -30.73 22.39
C ASP A 10 -3.48 -29.65 22.74
N ASP A 11 -2.74 -29.81 23.84
CA ASP A 11 -1.66 -28.88 24.20
C ASP A 11 -0.57 -28.81 23.12
N LYS A 12 -0.23 -29.96 22.52
CA LYS A 12 0.75 -30.02 21.42
C LYS A 12 0.23 -29.32 20.17
N ILE A 13 -1.04 -29.51 19.82
CA ILE A 13 -1.66 -28.85 18.67
C ILE A 13 -1.67 -27.33 18.87
N GLN A 14 -2.09 -26.85 20.06
CA GLN A 14 -2.12 -25.42 20.36
C GLN A 14 -0.72 -24.80 20.33
N LEU A 15 0.28 -25.48 20.90
CA LEU A 15 1.67 -25.03 20.85
C LEU A 15 2.21 -24.99 19.40
N ALA A 16 1.90 -26.00 18.59
CA ALA A 16 2.29 -26.04 17.19
C ALA A 16 1.68 -24.89 16.39
N MET A 17 0.39 -24.57 16.62
CA MET A 17 -0.27 -23.43 16.02
C MET A 17 0.34 -22.09 16.46
N GLN A 18 0.79 -21.98 17.72
CA GLN A 18 1.50 -20.80 18.20
C GLN A 18 2.83 -20.61 17.48
N HIS A 19 3.65 -21.67 17.36
CA HIS A 19 4.89 -21.64 16.58
C HIS A 19 4.63 -21.27 15.11
N PHE A 20 3.57 -21.82 14.51
CA PHE A 20 3.19 -21.49 13.14
C PHE A 20 2.85 -20.00 12.98
N ARG A 21 2.05 -19.43 13.89
CA ARG A 21 1.69 -17.99 13.92
C ARG A 21 2.88 -17.07 14.23
N ALA A 22 3.94 -17.62 14.83
CA ALA A 22 5.20 -16.95 15.10
C ALA A 22 6.23 -17.15 13.98
N GLU A 23 5.84 -17.74 12.84
CA GLU A 23 6.71 -18.05 11.69
C GLU A 23 7.88 -19.00 12.04
N GLN A 24 7.78 -19.71 13.16
CA GLN A 24 8.72 -20.75 13.58
C GLN A 24 8.32 -22.08 12.93
N TYR A 25 8.37 -22.12 11.59
CA TYR A 25 7.80 -23.20 10.79
C TYR A 25 8.42 -24.57 11.07
N GLN A 26 9.72 -24.64 11.35
CA GLN A 26 10.39 -25.91 11.66
C GLN A 26 9.92 -26.51 13.00
N ASP A 27 9.75 -25.66 14.02
CA ASP A 27 9.24 -26.09 15.33
C ASP A 27 7.77 -26.52 15.24
N ALA A 28 6.96 -25.74 14.51
CA ALA A 28 5.58 -26.09 14.22
C ALA A 28 5.47 -27.44 13.49
N LYS A 29 6.27 -27.64 12.43
CA LYS A 29 6.31 -28.88 11.64
C LYS A 29 6.61 -30.08 12.51
N LYS A 30 7.65 -30.00 13.34
CA LYS A 30 8.06 -31.10 14.24
C LYS A 30 6.95 -31.49 15.21
N LEU A 31 6.26 -30.52 15.79
CA LEU A 31 5.15 -30.79 16.72
C LEU A 31 3.94 -31.39 15.99
N PHE A 32 3.54 -30.82 14.84
CA PHE A 32 2.43 -31.36 14.06
C PHE A 32 2.72 -32.78 13.55
N GLN A 33 3.94 -33.06 13.08
CA GLN A 33 4.35 -34.41 12.67
C GLN A 33 4.24 -35.40 13.85
N GLY A 34 4.76 -35.03 15.02
CA GLY A 34 4.68 -35.88 16.20
C GLY A 34 3.24 -36.15 16.67
N VAL A 35 2.31 -35.21 16.47
CA VAL A 35 0.87 -35.46 16.71
C VAL A 35 0.29 -36.35 15.61
N TYR A 36 0.58 -36.06 14.35
CA TYR A 36 0.04 -36.79 13.20
C TYR A 36 0.45 -38.28 13.21
N GLU A 37 1.67 -38.59 13.61
CA GLU A 37 2.15 -39.98 13.75
C GLU A 37 1.46 -40.72 14.91
N GLN A 38 1.08 -40.01 15.97
CA GLN A 38 0.45 -40.59 17.16
C GLN A 38 -1.07 -40.74 17.00
N ALA A 39 -1.70 -39.81 16.28
CA ALA A 39 -3.15 -39.67 16.16
C ALA A 39 -3.53 -39.09 14.77
N PRO A 40 -3.40 -39.89 13.70
CA PRO A 40 -3.61 -39.43 12.33
C PRO A 40 -5.05 -38.99 12.03
N GLU A 41 -6.03 -39.39 12.85
CA GLU A 41 -7.43 -39.00 12.74
C GLU A 41 -7.69 -37.51 13.01
N PHE A 42 -6.75 -36.81 13.66
CA PHE A 42 -6.86 -35.38 13.91
C PHE A 42 -6.63 -34.58 12.62
N ILE A 43 -7.60 -33.74 12.30
CA ILE A 43 -7.62 -32.94 11.06
C ILE A 43 -6.59 -31.80 11.13
N ILE A 44 -6.51 -31.09 12.26
CA ILE A 44 -5.68 -29.87 12.38
C ILE A 44 -4.20 -30.13 12.00
N PRO A 45 -3.52 -31.17 12.52
CA PRO A 45 -2.16 -31.48 12.09
C PRO A 45 -2.05 -31.73 10.58
N GLN A 46 -3.02 -32.41 9.95
CA GLN A 46 -3.00 -32.66 8.51
C GLN A 46 -3.06 -31.36 7.70
N ILE A 47 -3.96 -30.46 8.07
CA ILE A 47 -4.12 -29.14 7.45
C ILE A 47 -2.82 -28.34 7.55
N TYR A 48 -2.26 -28.20 8.75
CA TYR A 48 -1.05 -27.40 8.95
C TYR A 48 0.20 -28.04 8.31
N LEU A 49 0.32 -29.36 8.29
CA LEU A 49 1.43 -30.03 7.60
C LEU A 49 1.34 -29.87 6.08
N ALA A 50 0.13 -29.94 5.51
CA ALA A 50 -0.08 -29.65 4.09
C ALA A 50 0.25 -28.18 3.76
N GLN A 51 -0.14 -27.23 4.62
CA GLN A 51 0.20 -25.82 4.46
C GLN A 51 1.72 -25.58 4.52
N LEU A 52 2.42 -26.24 5.45
CA LEU A 52 3.88 -26.19 5.53
C LEU A 52 4.54 -26.81 4.29
N ALA A 53 3.99 -27.92 3.76
CA ALA A 53 4.50 -28.53 2.53
C ALA A 53 4.35 -27.61 1.31
N VAL A 54 3.25 -26.84 1.22
CA VAL A 54 3.09 -25.80 0.20
C VAL A 54 4.16 -24.71 0.34
N LEU A 55 4.44 -24.23 1.56
CA LEU A 55 5.50 -23.24 1.80
C LEU A 55 6.89 -23.74 1.43
N GLU A 56 7.13 -25.04 1.60
CA GLU A 56 8.39 -25.70 1.23
C GLU A 56 8.47 -26.05 -0.27
N GLY A 57 7.43 -25.76 -1.06
CA GLY A 57 7.41 -26.10 -2.48
C GLY A 57 7.27 -27.59 -2.77
N ILE A 58 6.68 -28.36 -1.84
CA ILE A 58 6.42 -29.81 -1.97
C ILE A 58 4.95 -30.15 -1.74
N GLY A 59 4.02 -29.23 -2.02
CA GLY A 59 2.58 -29.45 -1.85
C GLY A 59 2.01 -30.66 -2.60
N SER A 60 2.67 -31.12 -3.68
CA SER A 60 2.27 -32.34 -4.40
C SER A 60 2.17 -33.57 -3.52
N THR A 61 3.00 -33.69 -2.49
CA THR A 61 3.02 -34.86 -1.60
C THR A 61 1.77 -34.97 -0.73
N TRP A 62 0.89 -33.95 -0.73
CA TRP A 62 -0.33 -33.89 0.07
C TRP A 62 -1.62 -33.99 -0.75
N ILE A 63 -1.56 -33.95 -2.09
CA ILE A 63 -2.76 -33.94 -2.96
C ILE A 63 -3.66 -35.14 -2.67
N GLU A 64 -3.14 -36.35 -2.82
CA GLU A 64 -3.92 -37.60 -2.69
C GLU A 64 -4.54 -37.74 -1.28
N ARG A 65 -3.81 -37.30 -0.25
CA ARG A 65 -4.28 -37.33 1.14
C ARG A 65 -5.37 -36.29 1.40
N LEU A 66 -5.25 -35.09 0.86
CA LEU A 66 -6.27 -34.04 0.98
C LEU A 66 -7.54 -34.42 0.22
N GLU A 67 -7.41 -35.00 -0.98
CA GLU A 67 -8.54 -35.55 -1.73
C GLU A 67 -9.28 -36.63 -0.93
N ALA A 68 -8.55 -37.59 -0.35
CA ALA A 68 -9.13 -38.62 0.50
C ALA A 68 -9.84 -38.03 1.75
N LEU A 69 -9.21 -37.04 2.40
CA LEU A 69 -9.80 -36.34 3.54
C LEU A 69 -11.11 -35.64 3.15
N LEU A 70 -11.16 -35.00 1.97
CA LEU A 70 -12.32 -34.26 1.50
C LEU A 70 -13.46 -35.17 1.00
N LEU A 71 -13.14 -36.40 0.56
CA LEU A 71 -14.16 -37.43 0.30
C LEU A 71 -14.88 -37.86 1.58
N GLU A 72 -14.16 -37.99 2.69
CA GLU A 72 -14.73 -38.34 3.99
C GLU A 72 -15.40 -37.13 4.68
N LYS A 73 -14.78 -35.95 4.56
CA LYS A 73 -15.13 -34.74 5.32
C LYS A 73 -15.24 -33.52 4.39
N PRO A 74 -16.27 -33.45 3.53
CA PRO A 74 -16.42 -32.40 2.52
C PRO A 74 -16.73 -31.01 3.08
N TYR A 75 -16.91 -30.87 4.40
CA TYR A 75 -17.20 -29.60 5.06
C TYR A 75 -15.95 -28.84 5.54
N ILE A 76 -14.75 -29.38 5.33
CA ILE A 76 -13.48 -28.75 5.76
C ILE A 76 -13.00 -27.79 4.66
N HIS A 77 -13.38 -26.52 4.76
CA HIS A 77 -13.03 -25.50 3.76
C HIS A 77 -11.53 -25.22 3.68
N GLU A 78 -10.79 -25.32 4.79
CA GLU A 78 -9.33 -25.15 4.81
C GLU A 78 -8.60 -26.20 3.99
N ALA A 79 -9.12 -27.44 3.96
CA ALA A 79 -8.56 -28.52 3.16
C ALA A 79 -8.68 -28.22 1.67
N TYR A 80 -9.84 -27.72 1.21
CA TYR A 80 -10.03 -27.27 -0.16
C TYR A 80 -9.10 -26.10 -0.53
N HIS A 81 -8.93 -25.13 0.37
CA HIS A 81 -8.06 -23.98 0.13
C HIS A 81 -6.59 -24.41 -0.03
N ILE A 82 -6.09 -25.29 0.84
CA ILE A 82 -4.72 -25.81 0.75
C ILE A 82 -4.56 -26.73 -0.46
N LEU A 83 -5.57 -27.56 -0.78
CA LEU A 83 -5.57 -28.39 -1.99
C LEU A 83 -5.47 -27.53 -3.26
N GLY A 84 -6.17 -26.38 -3.30
CA GLY A 84 -6.04 -25.39 -4.37
C GLY A 84 -4.60 -24.90 -4.54
N HIS A 85 -3.92 -24.59 -3.44
CA HIS A 85 -2.50 -24.23 -3.47
C HIS A 85 -1.62 -25.40 -3.95
N CYS A 86 -1.89 -26.63 -3.52
CA CYS A 86 -1.15 -27.81 -3.98
C CYS A 86 -1.30 -28.00 -5.50
N TYR A 87 -2.52 -27.92 -6.04
CA TYR A 87 -2.75 -27.99 -7.49
C TYR A 87 -2.08 -26.84 -8.24
N GLN A 88 -2.20 -25.61 -7.75
CA GLN A 88 -1.60 -24.42 -8.39
C GLN A 88 -0.08 -24.58 -8.48
N GLN A 89 0.58 -24.97 -7.38
CA GLN A 89 2.02 -25.20 -7.35
C GLN A 89 2.46 -26.25 -8.39
N ASN A 90 1.60 -27.23 -8.67
CA ASN A 90 1.81 -28.32 -9.63
C ASN A 90 1.21 -28.06 -11.03
N ARG A 91 0.91 -26.80 -11.38
CA ARG A 91 0.42 -26.39 -12.72
C ARG A 91 -0.97 -26.92 -13.10
N LEU A 92 -1.72 -27.45 -12.14
CA LEU A 92 -3.08 -27.96 -12.34
C LEU A 92 -4.10 -26.83 -12.12
N LEU A 93 -4.00 -25.75 -12.91
CA LEU A 93 -4.73 -24.50 -12.67
C LEU A 93 -6.27 -24.62 -12.70
N PRO A 94 -6.90 -25.40 -13.62
CA PRO A 94 -8.34 -25.62 -13.57
C PRO A 94 -8.79 -26.30 -12.27
N GLN A 95 -8.08 -27.34 -11.83
CA GLN A 95 -8.34 -28.03 -10.56
C GLN A 95 -8.11 -27.12 -9.35
N ALA A 96 -7.05 -26.31 -9.39
CA ALA A 96 -6.75 -25.32 -8.36
C ALA A 96 -7.89 -24.30 -8.21
N SER A 97 -8.34 -23.73 -9.33
CA SER A 97 -9.47 -22.79 -9.38
C SER A 97 -10.74 -23.42 -8.79
N GLN A 98 -11.05 -24.66 -9.18
CA GLN A 98 -12.19 -25.40 -8.65
C GLN A 98 -12.09 -25.64 -7.15
N ALA A 99 -10.91 -26.05 -6.65
CA ALA A 99 -10.69 -26.27 -5.22
C ALA A 99 -10.82 -24.97 -4.41
N PHE A 100 -10.29 -23.84 -4.89
CA PHE A 100 -10.49 -22.55 -4.24
C PHE A 100 -11.96 -22.10 -4.24
N HIS A 101 -12.68 -22.35 -5.33
CA HIS A 101 -14.12 -22.08 -5.40
C HIS A 101 -14.92 -22.94 -4.41
N GLN A 102 -14.59 -24.23 -4.31
CA GLN A 102 -15.16 -25.13 -3.30
C GLN A 102 -14.86 -24.66 -1.87
N ALA A 103 -13.65 -24.16 -1.61
CA ALA A 103 -13.30 -23.58 -0.32
C ALA A 103 -14.23 -22.41 0.05
N LEU A 104 -14.50 -21.50 -0.90
CA LEU A 104 -15.46 -20.41 -0.70
C LEU A 104 -16.88 -20.92 -0.43
N GLY A 105 -17.33 -21.91 -1.20
CA GLY A 105 -18.67 -22.49 -1.05
C GLY A 105 -18.86 -23.16 0.29
N THR A 106 -17.90 -23.96 0.70
CA THR A 106 -17.91 -24.64 2.01
C THR A 106 -17.78 -23.65 3.16
N PHE A 107 -16.94 -22.61 3.02
CA PHE A 107 -16.82 -21.56 4.04
C PHE A 107 -18.13 -20.78 4.20
N TYR A 108 -18.80 -20.42 3.12
CA TYR A 108 -20.10 -19.75 3.14
C TYR A 108 -21.18 -20.50 3.95
N LEU A 109 -21.11 -21.83 3.99
CA LEU A 109 -22.06 -22.66 4.74
C LEU A 109 -21.74 -22.76 6.24
N GLN A 110 -20.57 -22.29 6.69
CA GLN A 110 -20.17 -22.37 8.10
C GLN A 110 -20.78 -21.23 8.94
N PRO A 111 -21.20 -21.48 10.20
CA PRO A 111 -21.71 -20.44 11.10
C PRO A 111 -20.72 -19.28 11.30
N SER A 112 -19.41 -19.57 11.32
CA SER A 112 -18.35 -18.57 11.47
C SER A 112 -18.34 -17.54 10.34
N ALA A 113 -18.76 -17.91 9.13
CA ALA A 113 -18.85 -17.00 7.99
C ALA A 113 -19.91 -15.90 8.19
N PHE A 114 -20.84 -16.09 9.14
CA PHE A 114 -21.90 -15.13 9.49
C PHE A 114 -21.55 -14.26 10.70
N THR A 115 -20.39 -14.47 11.33
CA THR A 115 -19.96 -13.69 12.49
C THR A 115 -18.97 -12.59 12.09
N ALA A 116 -19.17 -11.38 12.62
CA ALA A 116 -18.20 -10.30 12.46
C ALA A 116 -16.92 -10.65 13.24
N VAL A 117 -15.92 -11.18 12.54
CA VAL A 117 -14.59 -11.36 13.11
C VAL A 117 -13.93 -10.00 13.18
N SER A 118 -13.46 -9.60 14.36
CA SER A 118 -12.64 -8.38 14.46
C SER A 118 -11.41 -8.55 13.58
N PRO A 119 -11.07 -7.58 12.71
CA PRO A 119 -9.88 -7.66 11.90
C PRO A 119 -8.69 -7.97 12.80
N GLN A 120 -7.95 -9.03 12.49
CA GLN A 120 -6.71 -9.25 13.22
C GLN A 120 -5.81 -8.03 12.97
N PRO A 121 -5.20 -7.43 14.01
CA PRO A 121 -4.30 -6.30 13.82
C PRO A 121 -3.23 -6.73 12.81
N ARG A 122 -3.11 -5.98 11.70
CA ARG A 122 -1.99 -6.16 10.77
C ARG A 122 -0.73 -5.97 11.60
N LYS A 123 0.06 -7.03 11.75
CA LYS A 123 1.42 -6.89 12.27
C LYS A 123 2.14 -5.99 11.27
N THR A 124 2.61 -4.83 11.71
CA THR A 124 3.56 -4.03 10.94
C THR A 124 4.79 -4.92 10.74
N PRO A 125 5.16 -5.26 9.50
CA PRO A 125 6.41 -5.98 9.27
C PRO A 125 7.57 -5.17 9.89
N PRO A 126 8.69 -5.82 10.27
CA PRO A 126 9.88 -5.09 10.69
C PRO A 126 10.20 -4.00 9.66
N GLY A 127 10.46 -2.79 10.16
CA GLY A 127 10.46 -1.55 9.37
C GLY A 127 11.26 -1.67 8.09
N PHE A 128 10.56 -1.63 6.96
CA PHE A 128 11.15 -1.40 5.65
C PHE A 128 11.81 -0.03 5.70
N ASP A 129 13.15 0.01 5.72
CA ASP A 129 13.88 1.27 5.71
C ASP A 129 13.72 1.90 4.32
N ARG A 130 12.75 2.80 4.22
CA ARG A 130 12.38 3.47 2.98
C ARG A 130 13.55 4.24 2.37
N ALA A 131 14.33 4.94 3.19
CA ALA A 131 15.44 5.74 2.69
C ALA A 131 16.55 4.85 2.13
N ALA A 132 16.85 3.74 2.83
CA ALA A 132 17.78 2.73 2.32
C ALA A 132 17.24 2.06 1.04
N ALA A 133 15.94 1.77 0.98
CA ALA A 133 15.30 1.18 -0.20
C ALA A 133 15.33 2.10 -1.41
N GLU A 134 15.06 3.40 -1.25
CA GLU A 134 15.18 4.38 -2.33
C GLU A 134 16.61 4.52 -2.84
N SER A 135 17.58 4.62 -1.92
CA SER A 135 18.99 4.68 -2.30
C SER A 135 19.42 3.44 -3.08
N LEU A 136 18.95 2.26 -2.64
CA LEU A 136 19.23 0.99 -3.29
C LEU A 136 18.51 0.86 -4.65
N LEU A 137 17.28 1.35 -4.78
CA LEU A 137 16.55 1.44 -6.05
C LEU A 137 17.35 2.26 -7.07
N TRP A 138 17.77 3.48 -6.70
CA TRP A 138 18.46 4.38 -7.63
C TRP A 138 19.81 3.83 -8.05
N SER A 139 20.62 3.34 -7.11
CA SER A 139 21.92 2.73 -7.44
C SER A 139 21.76 1.47 -8.30
N THR A 140 20.74 0.65 -8.05
CA THR A 140 20.43 -0.53 -8.86
C THR A 140 20.04 -0.14 -10.29
N LEU A 141 19.12 0.82 -10.47
CA LEU A 141 18.70 1.27 -11.81
C LEU A 141 19.84 1.90 -12.62
N VAL A 142 20.72 2.69 -11.97
CA VAL A 142 21.92 3.25 -12.61
C VAL A 142 22.84 2.13 -13.10
N ALA A 143 23.12 1.15 -12.25
CA ALA A 143 23.98 0.03 -12.61
C ALA A 143 23.38 -0.81 -13.76
N LEU A 144 22.08 -1.11 -13.71
CA LEU A 144 21.39 -1.82 -14.80
C LEU A 144 21.47 -1.04 -16.12
N LYS A 145 21.30 0.28 -16.09
CA LYS A 145 21.47 1.13 -17.27
C LYS A 145 22.89 1.08 -17.83
N GLN A 146 23.93 1.06 -16.98
CA GLN A 146 25.33 0.90 -17.43
C GLN A 146 25.58 -0.45 -18.12
N HIS A 147 24.78 -1.47 -17.80
CA HIS A 147 24.77 -2.76 -18.46
C HIS A 147 23.85 -2.82 -19.70
N ASN A 148 23.36 -1.68 -20.20
CA ASN A 148 22.40 -1.58 -21.31
C ASN A 148 21.07 -2.31 -21.04
N ILE A 149 20.66 -2.43 -19.78
CA ILE A 149 19.36 -2.99 -19.38
C ILE A 149 18.36 -1.84 -19.25
N TYR A 150 17.22 -1.97 -19.92
CA TYR A 150 16.15 -0.95 -19.95
C TYR A 150 15.23 -1.06 -18.74
N ALA A 151 15.82 -0.97 -17.54
CA ALA A 151 15.10 -1.09 -16.27
C ALA A 151 14.50 0.24 -15.82
N PHE A 152 13.26 0.22 -15.33
CA PHE A 152 12.53 1.40 -14.85
C PHE A 152 11.74 1.06 -13.58
N ALA A 153 11.39 2.06 -12.76
CA ALA A 153 10.48 1.85 -11.62
C ALA A 153 9.06 1.48 -12.13
N THR A 154 8.42 0.49 -11.52
CA THR A 154 7.04 0.07 -11.90
C THR A 154 6.13 -0.13 -10.69
N ALA A 155 4.87 -0.52 -10.91
CA ALA A 155 3.90 -0.90 -9.88
C ALA A 155 3.89 0.02 -8.63
N GLY A 156 4.05 -0.53 -7.42
CA GLY A 156 3.98 0.21 -6.16
C GLY A 156 5.07 1.26 -6.04
N THR A 157 6.28 0.92 -6.48
CA THR A 157 7.42 1.84 -6.53
C THR A 157 7.15 3.04 -7.43
N LEU A 158 6.69 2.83 -8.67
CA LEU A 158 6.34 3.94 -9.56
C LEU A 158 5.18 4.76 -8.99
N LEU A 159 4.16 4.10 -8.42
CA LEU A 159 3.02 4.76 -7.79
C LEU A 159 3.49 5.72 -6.67
N GLY A 160 4.38 5.28 -5.80
CA GLY A 160 4.95 6.13 -4.76
C GLY A 160 5.69 7.33 -5.33
N LEU A 161 6.62 7.08 -6.24
CA LEU A 161 7.47 8.10 -6.84
C LEU A 161 6.66 9.18 -7.58
N GLU A 162 5.63 8.79 -8.33
CA GLU A 162 4.80 9.74 -9.10
C GLU A 162 3.73 10.41 -8.23
N ARG A 163 3.24 9.75 -7.18
CA ARG A 163 2.21 10.32 -6.27
C ARG A 163 2.79 11.24 -5.22
N THR A 164 3.94 10.89 -4.66
CA THR A 164 4.51 11.53 -3.47
C THR A 164 5.98 11.93 -3.60
N GLY A 165 6.65 11.58 -4.71
CA GLY A 165 8.08 11.83 -4.91
C GLY A 165 9.00 10.84 -4.19
N GLN A 166 8.44 9.86 -3.50
CA GLN A 166 9.13 8.89 -2.64
C GLN A 166 8.36 7.55 -2.62
N LEU A 167 8.97 6.47 -2.18
CA LEU A 167 8.28 5.19 -1.92
C LEU A 167 7.16 5.36 -0.88
N LEU A 168 6.14 4.53 -0.96
CA LEU A 168 4.99 4.60 -0.07
C LEU A 168 5.37 4.15 1.34
N GLU A 169 4.71 4.71 2.36
CA GLU A 169 4.98 4.39 3.77
C GLU A 169 4.75 2.91 4.13
N ASN A 170 3.88 2.25 3.38
CA ASN A 170 3.53 0.84 3.58
C ASN A 170 4.16 -0.10 2.54
N ASP A 171 5.13 0.39 1.74
CA ASP A 171 5.88 -0.47 0.82
C ASP A 171 6.69 -1.50 1.62
N LYS A 172 6.76 -2.71 1.07
CA LYS A 172 7.45 -3.87 1.66
C LYS A 172 8.60 -4.36 0.77
N ASP A 173 8.64 -3.88 -0.46
CA ASP A 173 9.50 -4.27 -1.56
C ASP A 173 9.64 -3.10 -2.55
N ILE A 174 10.67 -3.20 -3.39
CA ILE A 174 10.87 -2.33 -4.54
C ILE A 174 10.37 -3.06 -5.79
N ASP A 175 9.74 -2.37 -6.73
CA ASP A 175 9.27 -2.92 -7.99
C ASP A 175 10.02 -2.27 -9.16
N ILE A 176 10.68 -3.08 -9.97
CA ILE A 176 11.28 -2.63 -11.23
C ILE A 176 10.71 -3.39 -12.42
N GLY A 177 10.55 -2.70 -13.53
CA GLY A 177 10.18 -3.25 -14.83
C GLY A 177 11.37 -3.37 -15.75
N ILE A 178 11.41 -4.44 -16.55
CA ILE A 178 12.39 -4.66 -17.62
C ILE A 178 11.72 -5.23 -18.87
N ASP A 179 12.40 -5.16 -20.02
CA ASP A 179 12.06 -6.03 -21.15
C ASP A 179 12.26 -7.50 -20.74
N TRP A 180 11.24 -8.33 -20.94
CA TRP A 180 11.28 -9.77 -20.64
C TRP A 180 12.47 -10.48 -21.28
N GLN A 181 12.88 -10.07 -22.49
CA GLN A 181 14.03 -10.66 -23.18
C GLN A 181 15.35 -10.39 -22.44
N GLN A 182 15.42 -9.32 -21.63
CA GLN A 182 16.59 -8.96 -20.83
C GLN A 182 16.60 -9.62 -19.44
N MET A 183 15.61 -10.45 -19.10
CA MET A 183 15.52 -11.10 -17.78
C MET A 183 16.78 -11.91 -17.43
N PRO A 184 17.36 -12.75 -18.31
CA PRO A 184 18.58 -13.49 -17.98
C PRO A 184 19.78 -12.59 -17.65
N ASP A 185 20.00 -11.55 -18.44
CA ASP A 185 21.10 -10.60 -18.23
C ASP A 185 20.87 -9.74 -16.98
N THR A 186 19.60 -9.41 -16.70
CA THR A 186 19.20 -8.70 -15.49
C THR A 186 19.50 -9.51 -14.24
N ILE A 187 19.15 -10.80 -14.20
CA ILE A 187 19.47 -11.68 -13.07
C ILE A 187 20.98 -11.70 -12.81
N LYS A 188 21.78 -11.81 -13.87
CA LYS A 188 23.25 -11.82 -13.79
C LYS A 188 23.79 -10.49 -13.23
N ALA A 189 23.30 -9.36 -13.74
CA ALA A 189 23.70 -8.03 -13.28
C ALA A 189 23.31 -7.80 -11.81
N LEU A 190 22.07 -8.13 -11.44
CA LEU A 190 21.58 -8.02 -10.06
C LEU A 190 22.39 -8.89 -9.09
N THR A 191 22.76 -10.10 -9.50
CA THR A 191 23.61 -10.98 -8.68
C THR A 191 24.97 -10.35 -8.38
N ALA A 192 25.59 -9.70 -9.38
CA ALA A 192 26.85 -8.98 -9.19
C ALA A 192 26.72 -7.75 -8.26
N LEU A 193 25.51 -7.20 -8.14
CA LEU A 193 25.17 -6.08 -7.26
C LEU A 193 24.74 -6.52 -5.85
N GLY A 194 24.86 -7.80 -5.50
CA GLY A 194 24.53 -8.30 -4.16
C GLY A 194 23.06 -8.65 -3.95
N TRP A 195 22.27 -8.70 -5.03
CA TRP A 195 20.92 -9.24 -4.99
C TRP A 195 20.93 -10.76 -5.16
N GLN A 196 20.23 -11.46 -4.29
CA GLN A 196 20.02 -12.89 -4.40
C GLN A 196 18.57 -13.17 -4.77
N GLU A 197 18.35 -13.92 -5.83
CA GLU A 197 17.01 -14.37 -6.18
C GLU A 197 16.45 -15.27 -5.07
N THR A 198 15.27 -14.93 -4.59
CA THR A 198 14.55 -15.74 -3.60
C THR A 198 13.66 -16.75 -4.32
N SER A 199 13.48 -17.93 -3.72
CA SER A 199 12.81 -19.11 -4.28
C SER A 199 11.68 -18.80 -5.28
N ARG A 200 11.99 -18.87 -6.60
CA ARG A 200 11.10 -18.72 -7.79
C ARG A 200 9.68 -18.21 -7.49
N SER A 201 9.52 -17.06 -6.85
CA SER A 201 8.25 -16.33 -6.63
C SER A 201 6.97 -17.20 -6.60
N TYR A 202 6.90 -18.24 -5.75
CA TYR A 202 5.75 -19.17 -5.67
C TYR A 202 5.45 -19.99 -6.95
N GLY A 203 6.50 -20.42 -7.66
CA GLY A 203 6.41 -21.14 -8.92
C GLY A 203 6.19 -20.26 -10.14
N LEU A 204 6.34 -18.93 -10.01
CA LEU A 204 6.24 -17.99 -11.13
C LEU A 204 7.60 -17.80 -11.83
N ILE A 205 7.53 -17.52 -13.12
CA ILE A 205 8.65 -17.01 -13.93
C ILE A 205 8.60 -15.49 -14.12
N ASN A 206 7.46 -14.86 -13.81
CA ASN A 206 7.26 -13.41 -13.79
C ASN A 206 6.22 -13.05 -12.71
N PRO A 207 6.47 -12.08 -11.80
CA PRO A 207 7.76 -11.41 -11.54
C PRO A 207 8.80 -12.38 -10.99
N ARG A 208 10.04 -11.90 -10.87
CA ARG A 208 11.15 -12.58 -10.17
C ARG A 208 11.51 -11.80 -8.91
N CYS A 209 11.49 -12.46 -7.77
CA CYS A 209 11.74 -11.85 -6.47
C CYS A 209 13.23 -11.94 -6.10
N PHE A 210 13.76 -10.87 -5.55
CA PHE A 210 15.14 -10.76 -5.08
C PHE A 210 15.20 -10.23 -3.66
N LYS A 211 16.26 -10.57 -2.94
CA LYS A 211 16.62 -10.02 -1.64
C LYS A 211 18.06 -9.53 -1.69
N HIS A 212 18.28 -8.28 -1.31
CA HIS A 212 19.63 -7.73 -1.20
C HIS A 212 20.30 -8.28 0.06
N LEU A 213 21.49 -8.89 -0.09
CA LEU A 213 22.13 -9.64 0.97
C LEU A 213 22.56 -8.77 2.16
N ALA A 214 22.96 -7.52 1.91
CA ALA A 214 23.47 -6.65 2.97
C ALA A 214 22.37 -5.94 3.76
N SER A 215 21.30 -5.48 3.08
CA SER A 215 20.23 -4.70 3.71
C SER A 215 19.00 -5.53 4.06
N GLY A 216 18.82 -6.69 3.44
CA GLY A 216 17.61 -7.50 3.57
C GLY A 216 16.40 -6.98 2.80
N ILE A 217 16.51 -5.83 2.12
CA ILE A 217 15.47 -5.25 1.27
C ILE A 217 15.13 -6.22 0.13
N THR A 218 13.84 -6.35 -0.18
CA THR A 218 13.34 -7.18 -1.27
C THR A 218 12.97 -6.36 -2.49
N MET A 219 13.08 -6.97 -3.66
CA MET A 219 12.71 -6.34 -4.93
C MET A 219 12.04 -7.34 -5.87
N ASP A 220 10.94 -6.92 -6.49
CA ASP A 220 10.25 -7.63 -7.56
C ASP A 220 10.67 -7.08 -8.91
N VAL A 221 11.12 -7.98 -9.79
CA VAL A 221 11.50 -7.68 -11.17
C VAL A 221 10.40 -8.18 -12.10
N CYS A 222 9.61 -7.24 -12.61
CA CYS A 222 8.51 -7.47 -13.54
C CYS A 222 9.03 -7.41 -14.99
N GLY A 223 8.92 -8.51 -15.72
CA GLY A 223 9.15 -8.54 -17.15
C GLY A 223 7.95 -8.04 -17.94
N TYR A 224 8.24 -7.28 -18.99
CA TYR A 224 7.28 -6.75 -19.95
C TYR A 224 7.61 -7.27 -21.34
N GLY A 225 6.62 -7.77 -22.06
CA GLY A 225 6.74 -8.20 -23.45
C GLY A 225 5.79 -7.43 -24.36
N THR A 226 5.90 -7.61 -25.66
CA THR A 226 4.96 -7.04 -26.65
C THR A 226 4.10 -8.15 -27.24
N GLU A 227 2.78 -7.98 -27.17
CA GLU A 227 1.83 -8.86 -27.84
C GLU A 227 1.83 -8.54 -29.34
N LEU A 228 2.31 -9.46 -30.17
CA LEU A 228 2.54 -9.21 -31.60
C LEU A 228 1.27 -8.79 -32.39
N PRO A 229 0.08 -9.39 -32.17
CA PRO A 229 -1.12 -8.98 -32.92
C PRO A 229 -1.61 -7.56 -32.62
N SER A 230 -1.53 -7.11 -31.36
CA SER A 230 -2.08 -5.82 -30.93
C SER A 230 -1.03 -4.71 -30.85
N GLY A 231 0.24 -5.07 -30.64
CA GLY A 231 1.30 -4.14 -30.27
C GLY A 231 1.23 -3.69 -28.80
N ASP A 232 0.28 -4.20 -28.02
CA ASP A 232 0.15 -3.88 -26.60
C ASP A 232 1.35 -4.41 -25.82
N THR A 233 1.73 -3.68 -24.76
CA THR A 233 2.68 -4.21 -23.79
C THR A 233 1.93 -5.15 -22.83
N ILE A 234 2.48 -6.33 -22.60
CA ILE A 234 1.93 -7.31 -21.67
C ILE A 234 2.89 -7.59 -20.52
N SER A 235 2.33 -7.78 -19.33
CA SER A 235 3.04 -8.27 -18.14
C SER A 235 2.10 -9.16 -17.33
N GLY A 236 2.42 -9.42 -16.07
CA GLY A 236 1.53 -10.08 -15.13
C GLY A 236 2.22 -11.22 -14.37
N LEU A 237 1.41 -12.20 -13.95
CA LEU A 237 1.90 -13.35 -13.20
C LEU A 237 1.97 -14.54 -14.15
N TRP A 238 3.18 -14.99 -14.45
CA TRP A 238 3.40 -16.03 -15.46
C TRP A 238 4.02 -17.28 -14.84
N MET A 239 3.53 -18.43 -15.27
CA MET A 239 4.03 -19.76 -14.97
C MET A 239 4.52 -20.38 -16.27
N ASP A 240 5.62 -21.12 -16.17
CA ASP A 240 6.04 -22.02 -17.22
C ASP A 240 5.20 -23.30 -17.22
N GLN A 241 5.25 -24.05 -18.32
CA GLN A 241 4.63 -25.38 -18.45
C GLN A 241 3.10 -25.38 -18.30
N VAL A 242 2.48 -24.23 -18.55
CA VAL A 242 1.04 -24.08 -18.78
C VAL A 242 0.82 -23.31 -20.08
N PRO A 243 -0.32 -23.46 -20.76
CA PRO A 243 -0.71 -22.58 -21.84
C PRO A 243 -0.60 -21.10 -21.43
N PHE A 244 -0.07 -20.24 -22.29
CA PHE A 244 0.24 -18.86 -21.91
C PHE A 244 -1.01 -18.08 -21.51
N ASP A 245 -2.13 -18.33 -22.17
CA ASP A 245 -3.45 -17.76 -21.88
C ASP A 245 -4.04 -18.21 -20.53
N TRP A 246 -3.47 -19.24 -19.89
CA TRP A 246 -3.84 -19.61 -18.51
C TRP A 246 -3.20 -18.68 -17.48
N ASN A 247 -2.16 -17.93 -17.85
CA ASN A 247 -1.49 -17.00 -16.97
C ASN A 247 -2.31 -15.74 -16.72
N ARG A 248 -2.02 -15.04 -15.63
CA ARG A 248 -2.63 -13.74 -15.36
C ARG A 248 -1.91 -12.69 -16.18
N ILE A 249 -2.55 -12.19 -17.23
CA ILE A 249 -1.97 -11.22 -18.16
C ILE A 249 -2.57 -9.84 -17.90
N THR A 250 -1.70 -8.84 -17.75
CA THR A 250 -2.06 -7.42 -17.66
C THR A 250 -1.56 -6.66 -18.86
N TYR A 251 -2.35 -5.69 -19.32
CA TYR A 251 -2.09 -4.92 -20.54
C TYR A 251 -1.69 -3.48 -20.23
N PHE A 252 -0.67 -2.99 -20.89
CA PHE A 252 -0.16 -1.63 -20.69
C PHE A 252 -0.05 -0.92 -22.05
N PRO A 253 -0.14 0.42 -22.05
CA PRO A 253 0.28 1.20 -23.20
C PRO A 253 1.72 0.83 -23.60
N PRO A 254 2.11 0.99 -24.88
CA PRO A 254 3.47 0.76 -25.32
C PRO A 254 4.49 1.47 -24.44
N ILE A 255 5.46 0.72 -23.92
CA ILE A 255 6.53 1.29 -23.08
C ILE A 255 7.47 2.11 -23.96
N GLN A 256 7.67 3.36 -23.56
CA GLN A 256 8.71 4.23 -24.07
C GLN A 256 9.50 4.78 -22.90
N LEU A 257 10.82 4.75 -23.01
CA LEU A 257 11.73 5.17 -21.96
C LEU A 257 12.59 6.34 -22.45
N ASN A 258 12.88 7.27 -21.55
CA ASN A 258 13.90 8.30 -21.75
C ASN A 258 14.92 8.27 -20.60
N ALA A 259 16.04 8.95 -20.83
CA ALA A 259 17.01 9.18 -19.78
C ALA A 259 16.48 10.22 -18.78
N LYS A 260 16.60 9.94 -17.49
CA LYS A 260 16.23 10.86 -16.40
C LYS A 260 17.30 10.82 -15.32
N MET A 261 17.64 11.96 -14.74
CA MET A 261 18.55 12.03 -13.60
C MET A 261 17.83 11.63 -12.30
N SER A 262 18.38 10.65 -11.60
CA SER A 262 18.05 10.28 -10.22
C SER A 262 19.13 10.80 -9.27
N PRO A 263 18.92 10.76 -7.93
CA PRO A 263 19.95 11.10 -6.96
C PRO A 263 21.27 10.31 -7.09
N ALA A 264 21.22 9.07 -7.61
CA ALA A 264 22.42 8.24 -7.78
C ALA A 264 23.08 8.38 -9.17
N GLY A 265 22.39 8.97 -10.15
CA GLY A 265 22.85 9.03 -11.53
C GLY A 265 21.73 8.92 -12.56
N GLU A 266 22.09 8.83 -13.83
CA GLU A 266 21.14 8.71 -14.93
C GLU A 266 20.50 7.31 -14.96
N ILE A 267 19.17 7.25 -15.10
CA ILE A 267 18.38 6.01 -15.18
C ILE A 267 17.50 6.02 -16.45
N TRP A 268 16.81 4.90 -16.72
CA TRP A 268 15.67 4.90 -17.63
C TRP A 268 14.37 5.19 -16.85
N HIS A 269 13.51 6.02 -17.41
CA HIS A 269 12.20 6.37 -16.82
C HIS A 269 11.13 6.38 -17.92
N LEU A 270 9.90 6.05 -17.55
CA LEU A 270 8.75 6.04 -18.47
C LEU A 270 8.49 7.46 -18.98
N THR A 271 8.29 7.61 -20.30
CA THR A 271 7.91 8.91 -20.87
C THR A 271 6.49 9.33 -20.51
N ALA A 272 5.61 8.36 -20.26
CA ALA A 272 4.20 8.56 -19.90
C ALA A 272 3.80 7.72 -18.65
N PRO A 273 4.35 8.02 -17.47
CA PRO A 273 4.09 7.26 -16.26
C PRO A 273 2.61 7.32 -15.83
N ASP A 274 1.94 8.45 -16.06
CA ASP A 274 0.51 8.63 -15.78
C ASP A 274 -0.37 7.62 -16.53
N ALA A 275 -0.15 7.44 -17.83
CA ALA A 275 -0.91 6.47 -18.63
C ALA A 275 -0.65 5.03 -18.16
N PHE A 276 0.58 4.74 -17.76
CA PHE A 276 0.98 3.44 -17.24
C PHE A 276 0.32 3.13 -15.89
N LEU A 277 0.29 4.10 -14.96
CA LEU A 277 -0.37 4.00 -13.67
C LEU A 277 -1.90 3.95 -13.81
N THR A 278 -2.49 4.74 -14.71
CA THR A 278 -3.92 4.69 -15.02
C THR A 278 -4.32 3.32 -15.55
N ALA A 279 -3.50 2.69 -16.40
CA ALA A 279 -3.78 1.34 -16.88
C ALA A 279 -3.85 0.32 -15.72
N LEU A 280 -2.93 0.38 -14.75
CA LEU A 280 -2.89 -0.58 -13.64
C LEU A 280 -3.91 -0.27 -12.54
N TYR A 281 -3.97 0.98 -12.09
CA TYR A 281 -4.70 1.41 -10.89
C TYR A 281 -6.02 2.15 -11.19
N GLY A 282 -6.28 2.50 -12.46
CA GLY A 282 -7.45 3.27 -12.89
C GLY A 282 -7.27 4.79 -12.81
N GLU A 283 -8.27 5.53 -13.29
CA GLU A 283 -8.25 7.00 -13.43
C GLU A 283 -7.99 7.78 -12.13
N HIS A 284 -8.23 7.15 -10.98
CA HIS A 284 -8.16 7.78 -9.67
C HIS A 284 -6.95 7.32 -8.85
N TRP A 285 -5.89 6.80 -9.48
CA TRP A 285 -4.71 6.23 -8.80
C TRP A 285 -4.00 7.20 -7.83
N ARG A 286 -4.18 8.51 -8.03
CA ARG A 286 -3.66 9.56 -7.12
C ARG A 286 -4.36 9.57 -5.76
N ILE A 287 -5.54 8.95 -5.65
CA ILE A 287 -6.28 8.79 -4.39
C ILE A 287 -5.92 7.41 -3.81
N PRO A 288 -5.36 7.35 -2.58
CA PRO A 288 -5.09 6.08 -1.94
C PRO A 288 -6.35 5.23 -1.76
N ASP A 289 -6.31 3.99 -2.24
CA ASP A 289 -7.32 2.98 -1.97
C ASP A 289 -6.72 1.86 -1.10
N PRO A 290 -7.04 1.81 0.21
CA PRO A 290 -6.49 0.80 1.12
C PRO A 290 -7.06 -0.61 0.87
N TYR A 291 -8.08 -0.74 0.02
CA TYR A 291 -8.73 -2.01 -0.35
C TYR A 291 -8.36 -2.47 -1.75
N PHE A 292 -7.49 -1.76 -2.45
CA PHE A 292 -6.97 -2.17 -3.74
C PHE A 292 -6.10 -3.42 -3.58
N ASP A 293 -6.40 -4.44 -4.38
CA ASP A 293 -5.57 -5.64 -4.49
C ASP A 293 -4.97 -5.66 -5.89
N THR A 294 -3.67 -5.39 -6.03
CA THR A 294 -3.03 -5.30 -7.35
C THR A 294 -3.10 -6.61 -8.13
N ILE A 295 -3.21 -7.76 -7.45
CA ILE A 295 -3.32 -9.06 -8.11
C ILE A 295 -4.73 -9.24 -8.66
N VAL A 296 -5.78 -8.88 -7.93
CA VAL A 296 -7.17 -9.15 -8.35
C VAL A 296 -7.83 -7.96 -9.03
N SER A 297 -7.66 -6.75 -8.48
CA SER A 297 -8.39 -5.53 -8.82
C SER A 297 -7.71 -4.63 -9.85
N ALA A 298 -6.58 -5.05 -10.43
CA ALA A 298 -5.89 -4.30 -11.47
C ALA A 298 -6.82 -3.98 -12.66
N ALA A 299 -6.90 -2.70 -13.03
CA ALA A 299 -7.81 -2.20 -14.06
C ALA A 299 -7.47 -2.72 -15.47
N ASN A 300 -6.21 -3.08 -15.70
CA ASN A 300 -5.72 -3.64 -16.95
C ASN A 300 -5.79 -5.18 -17.04
N LEU A 301 -6.49 -5.84 -16.13
CA LEU A 301 -6.93 -7.21 -16.31
C LEU A 301 -8.13 -7.25 -17.27
N ARG A 302 -7.89 -7.67 -18.51
CA ARG A 302 -8.96 -7.79 -19.52
C ARG A 302 -9.77 -9.07 -19.36
N HIS A 303 -9.09 -10.18 -19.07
CA HIS A 303 -9.68 -11.51 -18.95
C HIS A 303 -9.22 -12.19 -17.67
N PHE A 304 -10.14 -12.92 -17.02
CA PHE A 304 -9.78 -13.81 -15.91
C PHE A 304 -9.45 -15.19 -16.47
N SER A 305 -8.15 -15.41 -16.67
CA SER A 305 -7.58 -16.74 -16.94
C SER A 305 -7.67 -17.67 -15.73
N TRP A 306 -7.27 -18.93 -15.88
CA TRP A 306 -7.25 -19.88 -14.77
C TRP A 306 -6.39 -19.40 -13.59
N LEU A 307 -5.21 -18.84 -13.85
CA LEU A 307 -4.37 -18.32 -12.77
C LEU A 307 -4.98 -17.09 -12.11
N ALA A 308 -5.62 -16.20 -12.88
CA ALA A 308 -6.34 -15.05 -12.31
C ALA A 308 -7.50 -15.49 -11.39
N LEU A 309 -8.25 -16.54 -11.80
CA LEU A 309 -9.30 -17.14 -10.96
C LEU A 309 -8.73 -17.77 -9.69
N CYS A 310 -7.61 -18.50 -9.78
CA CYS A 310 -6.94 -19.06 -8.61
C CYS A 310 -6.61 -17.98 -7.58
N TYR A 311 -5.94 -16.91 -7.99
CA TYR A 311 -5.62 -15.79 -7.10
C TYR A 311 -6.88 -15.10 -6.58
N GLY A 312 -7.85 -14.83 -7.46
CA GLY A 312 -9.09 -14.15 -7.07
C GLY A 312 -9.87 -14.91 -6.00
N TYR A 313 -10.12 -16.21 -6.20
CA TYR A 313 -10.82 -17.04 -5.22
C TYR A 313 -10.01 -17.23 -3.93
N SER A 314 -8.71 -17.48 -4.03
CA SER A 314 -7.84 -17.65 -2.86
C SER A 314 -7.72 -16.38 -2.02
N HIS A 315 -7.56 -15.21 -2.65
CA HIS A 315 -7.49 -13.93 -1.96
C HIS A 315 -8.84 -13.56 -1.33
N LEU A 316 -9.96 -13.78 -2.03
CA LEU A 316 -11.29 -13.58 -1.47
C LEU A 316 -11.48 -14.43 -0.20
N TYR A 317 -11.15 -15.72 -0.28
CA TYR A 317 -11.22 -16.63 0.85
C TYR A 317 -10.34 -16.16 2.01
N SER A 318 -9.10 -15.74 1.74
CA SER A 318 -8.17 -15.30 2.79
C SER A 318 -8.63 -14.01 3.48
N GLU A 319 -9.04 -13.00 2.72
CA GLU A 319 -9.49 -11.72 3.29
C GLU A 319 -10.81 -11.89 4.05
N TRP A 320 -11.73 -12.68 3.52
CA TRP A 320 -13.00 -12.96 4.19
C TRP A 320 -12.79 -13.76 5.49
N SER A 321 -11.99 -14.83 5.48
CA SER A 321 -11.71 -15.63 6.69
C SER A 321 -10.97 -14.85 7.77
N LYS A 322 -10.24 -13.79 7.42
CA LYS A 322 -9.60 -12.86 8.37
C LYS A 322 -10.55 -11.79 8.93
N GLY A 323 -11.79 -11.69 8.43
CA GLY A 323 -12.74 -10.65 8.82
C GLY A 323 -12.56 -9.31 8.08
N ASN A 324 -11.74 -9.25 7.02
CA ASN A 324 -11.51 -8.04 6.25
C ASN A 324 -12.64 -7.80 5.23
N THR A 325 -13.88 -7.65 5.71
CA THR A 325 -15.11 -7.57 4.90
C THR A 325 -15.03 -6.58 3.75
N GLN A 326 -14.47 -5.38 3.98
CA GLN A 326 -14.40 -4.36 2.94
C GLN A 326 -13.41 -4.72 1.82
N LYS A 327 -12.26 -5.33 2.16
CA LYS A 327 -11.32 -5.83 1.14
C LYS A 327 -11.88 -7.03 0.39
N ALA A 328 -12.57 -7.94 1.10
CA ALA A 328 -13.27 -9.06 0.48
C ALA A 328 -14.35 -8.59 -0.52
N LEU A 329 -15.14 -7.57 -0.17
CA LEU A 329 -16.11 -6.95 -1.09
C LEU A 329 -15.45 -6.31 -2.32
N SER A 330 -14.31 -5.63 -2.15
CA SER A 330 -13.53 -5.08 -3.26
C SER A 330 -13.10 -6.18 -4.24
N ILE A 331 -12.48 -7.25 -3.74
CA ILE A 331 -12.06 -8.41 -4.54
C ILE A 331 -13.27 -9.05 -5.23
N LEU A 332 -14.36 -9.26 -4.49
CA LEU A 332 -15.57 -9.90 -4.98
C LEU A 332 -16.24 -9.10 -6.10
N SER A 333 -16.27 -7.77 -6.00
CA SER A 333 -16.81 -6.91 -7.06
C SER A 333 -16.05 -7.10 -8.38
N THR A 334 -14.73 -7.33 -8.32
CA THR A 334 -13.94 -7.61 -9.51
C THR A 334 -14.22 -9.01 -10.04
N LEU A 335 -14.26 -10.03 -9.18
CA LEU A 335 -14.63 -11.38 -9.59
C LEU A 335 -16.01 -11.42 -10.26
N ARG A 336 -17.01 -10.71 -9.71
CA ARG A 336 -18.38 -10.63 -10.27
C ARG A 336 -18.43 -9.98 -11.64
N ARG A 337 -17.53 -9.04 -11.97
CA ARG A 337 -17.44 -8.46 -13.33
C ARG A 337 -17.01 -9.49 -14.37
N HIS A 338 -16.15 -10.44 -13.98
CA HIS A 338 -15.62 -11.47 -14.89
C HIS A 338 -16.34 -12.83 -14.80
N GLN A 339 -17.06 -13.08 -13.69
CA GLN A 339 -17.84 -14.29 -13.41
C GLN A 339 -19.27 -13.88 -13.02
N ALA A 340 -19.93 -13.14 -13.91
CA ALA A 340 -21.24 -12.53 -13.65
C ALA A 340 -22.36 -13.55 -13.40
N ASP A 341 -22.23 -14.76 -13.93
CA ASP A 341 -23.25 -15.80 -13.79
C ASP A 341 -22.98 -16.76 -12.63
N ASP A 342 -21.91 -16.56 -11.85
CA ASP A 342 -21.61 -17.40 -10.70
C ASP A 342 -22.58 -17.15 -9.53
N PRO A 343 -23.42 -18.14 -9.16
CA PRO A 343 -24.42 -17.98 -8.12
C PRO A 343 -23.81 -17.94 -6.71
N LEU A 344 -22.67 -18.59 -6.49
CA LEU A 344 -21.98 -18.58 -5.21
C LEU A 344 -21.42 -17.19 -4.93
N LEU A 345 -20.74 -16.57 -5.90
CA LEU A 345 -20.22 -15.21 -5.74
C LEU A 345 -21.34 -14.20 -5.46
N SER A 346 -22.47 -14.34 -6.15
CA SER A 346 -23.67 -13.54 -5.89
C SER A 346 -24.19 -13.70 -4.45
N ALA A 347 -24.20 -14.93 -3.93
CA ALA A 347 -24.66 -15.22 -2.57
C ALA A 347 -23.70 -14.63 -1.52
N ILE A 348 -22.39 -14.81 -1.71
CA ILE A 348 -21.35 -14.24 -0.83
C ILE A 348 -21.45 -12.71 -0.82
N GLU A 349 -21.69 -12.07 -1.97
CA GLU A 349 -21.77 -10.61 -2.05
C GLU A 349 -22.92 -10.06 -1.23
N LYS A 350 -24.13 -10.61 -1.42
CA LYS A 350 -25.32 -10.22 -0.65
C LYS A 350 -25.09 -10.41 0.85
N HIS A 351 -24.41 -11.49 1.23
CA HIS A 351 -24.09 -11.80 2.61
C HIS A 351 -23.11 -10.78 3.22
N LEU A 352 -21.97 -10.54 2.56
CA LEU A 352 -20.97 -9.58 3.02
C LEU A 352 -21.52 -8.15 3.08
N GLN A 353 -22.38 -7.75 2.13
CA GLN A 353 -23.08 -6.47 2.17
C GLN A 353 -24.04 -6.37 3.37
N THR A 354 -24.67 -7.48 3.76
CA THR A 354 -25.54 -7.53 4.95
C THR A 354 -24.73 -7.40 6.23
N ILE A 355 -23.59 -8.10 6.33
CA ILE A 355 -22.65 -7.94 7.44
C ILE A 355 -22.17 -6.48 7.53
N GLN A 356 -21.77 -5.88 6.41
CA GLN A 356 -21.27 -4.50 6.39
C GLN A 356 -22.35 -3.50 6.84
N LYS A 357 -23.62 -3.69 6.46
CA LYS A 357 -24.73 -2.85 6.91
C LYS A 357 -25.04 -3.01 8.41
N ASN A 358 -24.85 -4.20 8.96
CA ASN A 358 -25.15 -4.54 10.35
C ASN A 358 -23.95 -4.36 11.30
N GLN A 359 -22.75 -4.14 10.76
CA GLN A 359 -21.61 -3.72 11.57
C GLN A 359 -21.91 -2.33 12.14
N PRO A 360 -21.72 -2.10 13.47
CA PRO A 360 -21.69 -0.74 13.99
C PRO A 360 -20.67 0.04 13.15
N PRO A 361 -20.91 1.33 12.86
CA PRO A 361 -20.02 2.11 12.02
C PRO A 361 -18.61 1.87 12.52
N ILE A 362 -17.78 1.24 11.68
CA ILE A 362 -16.35 1.08 11.92
C ILE A 362 -15.92 2.47 12.39
N GLN A 363 -15.30 2.55 13.57
CA GLN A 363 -14.55 3.75 13.92
C GLN A 363 -13.52 3.88 12.80
N LYS A 364 -13.86 4.64 11.75
CA LYS A 364 -12.88 5.21 10.84
C LYS A 364 -11.81 5.73 11.79
N SER A 365 -10.56 5.30 11.62
CA SER A 365 -9.45 6.10 12.14
C SER A 365 -9.81 7.53 11.79
N GLN A 366 -10.11 8.34 12.82
CA GLN A 366 -10.64 9.68 12.60
C GLN A 366 -9.63 10.36 11.67
N GLN A 367 -10.06 10.75 10.46
CA GLN A 367 -9.15 11.35 9.49
C GLN A 367 -8.44 12.50 10.18
N GLU A 368 -7.12 12.46 10.21
CA GLU A 368 -6.35 13.40 11.01
C GLU A 368 -6.40 14.77 10.34
N ARG A 369 -7.07 15.73 10.97
CA ARG A 369 -7.25 17.09 10.44
C ARG A 369 -6.11 17.97 10.92
N VAL A 370 -5.40 18.55 9.97
CA VAL A 370 -4.24 19.40 10.20
C VAL A 370 -4.58 20.84 9.84
N LEU A 371 -4.22 21.80 10.69
CA LEU A 371 -4.43 23.22 10.45
C LEU A 371 -3.11 23.93 10.17
N ALA A 372 -2.93 24.50 8.98
CA ALA A 372 -1.83 25.40 8.67
C ALA A 372 -2.29 26.86 8.76
N LEU A 373 -1.59 27.68 9.54
CA LEU A 373 -1.93 29.09 9.74
C LEU A 373 -0.95 30.02 9.02
N GLY A 374 -1.46 31.12 8.46
CA GLY A 374 -0.59 32.12 7.83
C GLY A 374 -1.33 33.32 7.22
N TYR A 375 -0.55 34.34 6.87
CA TYR A 375 -1.03 35.41 6.01
C TYR A 375 -1.04 34.99 4.54
N PHE A 376 -0.06 34.22 4.05
CA PHE A 376 -0.02 33.80 2.64
C PHE A 376 -0.07 34.99 1.64
N ASP A 377 0.50 36.14 2.03
CA ASP A 377 0.55 37.35 1.20
C ASP A 377 1.62 37.22 0.11
N LEU A 378 1.29 37.65 -1.12
CA LEU A 378 2.11 37.42 -2.32
C LEU A 378 2.55 35.96 -2.42
N PHE A 379 1.59 35.05 -2.62
CA PHE A 379 1.82 33.61 -2.56
C PHE A 379 3.03 33.17 -3.40
N HIS A 380 3.89 32.34 -2.82
CA HIS A 380 5.20 32.00 -3.39
C HIS A 380 5.66 30.61 -2.92
N GLN A 381 6.78 30.12 -3.45
CA GLN A 381 7.27 28.75 -3.21
C GLN A 381 7.42 28.41 -1.71
N GLY A 382 7.89 29.33 -0.88
CA GLY A 382 7.96 29.11 0.58
C GLY A 382 6.60 28.75 1.23
N HIS A 383 5.50 29.39 0.79
CA HIS A 383 4.16 29.05 1.27
C HIS A 383 3.72 27.67 0.76
N LEU A 384 4.01 27.34 -0.51
CA LEU A 384 3.69 26.03 -1.07
C LEU A 384 4.41 24.90 -0.31
N ASN A 385 5.71 25.06 -0.04
CA ASN A 385 6.49 24.08 0.73
C ASN A 385 5.94 23.90 2.15
N TYR A 386 5.58 25.00 2.82
CA TYR A 386 4.96 24.96 4.14
C TYR A 386 3.62 24.21 4.14
N LEU A 387 2.76 24.44 3.13
CA LEU A 387 1.48 23.72 3.00
C LEU A 387 1.68 22.24 2.65
N ASN A 388 2.68 21.91 1.82
CA ASN A 388 3.04 20.51 1.53
C ASN A 388 3.53 19.79 2.78
N TYR A 389 4.39 20.44 3.58
CA TYR A 389 4.81 19.91 4.88
C TYR A 389 3.59 19.68 5.79
N ALA A 390 2.68 20.66 5.87
CA ALA A 390 1.47 20.54 6.69
C ALA A 390 0.56 19.39 6.23
N LYS A 391 0.41 19.18 4.92
CA LYS A 391 -0.35 18.06 4.36
C LYS A 391 0.26 16.70 4.70
N GLN A 392 1.58 16.60 4.86
CA GLN A 392 2.23 15.35 5.28
C GLN A 392 1.94 14.98 6.74
N GLN A 393 1.43 15.92 7.55
CA GLN A 393 1.15 15.70 8.97
C GLN A 393 -0.24 15.12 9.26
N GLY A 394 -1.06 14.86 8.23
CA GLY A 394 -2.39 14.25 8.38
C GLY A 394 -3.23 14.23 7.10
N ASP A 395 -4.42 13.65 7.19
CA ASP A 395 -5.25 13.32 6.04
C ASP A 395 -5.96 14.52 5.39
N ILE A 396 -6.36 15.51 6.19
CA ILE A 396 -7.15 16.67 5.73
C ILE A 396 -6.41 17.95 6.10
N LEU A 397 -5.99 18.72 5.10
CA LEU A 397 -5.34 20.01 5.33
C LEU A 397 -6.38 21.13 5.32
N VAL A 398 -6.57 21.72 6.49
CA VAL A 398 -7.34 22.95 6.71
C VAL A 398 -6.35 24.12 6.72
N VAL A 399 -6.63 25.19 5.98
CA VAL A 399 -5.78 26.38 5.95
C VAL A 399 -6.51 27.56 6.58
N GLY A 400 -5.92 28.13 7.64
CA GLY A 400 -6.40 29.33 8.31
C GLY A 400 -5.71 30.57 7.77
N VAL A 401 -6.47 31.41 7.06
CA VAL A 401 -6.00 32.66 6.46
C VAL A 401 -6.22 33.81 7.44
N ALA A 402 -5.13 34.47 7.84
CA ALA A 402 -5.22 35.61 8.74
C ALA A 402 -5.97 36.78 8.07
N PRO A 403 -7.00 37.36 8.72
CA PRO A 403 -7.71 38.52 8.20
C PRO A 403 -6.82 39.75 8.01
N ASP A 404 -7.19 40.62 7.08
CA ASP A 404 -6.45 41.86 6.78
C ASP A 404 -6.38 42.79 8.01
N ALA A 405 -7.44 42.79 8.81
CA ALA A 405 -7.53 43.53 10.07
C ALA A 405 -6.44 43.13 11.08
N PHE A 406 -6.06 41.85 11.12
CA PHE A 406 -5.03 41.38 12.06
C PHE A 406 -3.66 41.94 11.69
N GLY A 407 -3.37 42.06 10.39
CA GLY A 407 -2.15 42.71 9.89
C GLY A 407 -2.08 44.17 10.36
N LYS A 408 -3.16 44.94 10.15
CA LYS A 408 -3.25 46.33 10.58
C LYS A 408 -3.04 46.48 12.08
N GLN A 409 -3.66 45.62 12.89
CA GLN A 409 -3.56 45.67 14.34
C GLN A 409 -2.17 45.29 14.87
N SER A 410 -1.53 44.27 14.29
CA SER A 410 -0.27 43.72 14.83
C SER A 410 1.00 44.31 14.20
N LYS A 411 0.96 44.65 12.91
CA LYS A 411 2.12 45.11 12.12
C LYS A 411 1.96 46.56 11.65
N GLY A 412 0.80 47.19 11.86
CA GLY A 412 0.51 48.55 11.41
C GLY A 412 0.09 48.65 9.94
N TYR A 413 0.10 47.55 9.18
CA TYR A 413 -0.29 47.52 7.77
C TYR A 413 -0.99 46.21 7.40
N ALA A 414 -1.90 46.26 6.42
CA ALA A 414 -2.55 45.08 5.87
C ALA A 414 -1.64 44.32 4.89
N PRO A 415 -1.88 43.02 4.65
CA PRO A 415 -1.34 42.31 3.49
C PRO A 415 -1.57 43.10 2.18
N VAL A 416 -0.70 42.88 1.19
CA VAL A 416 -0.86 43.51 -0.14
C VAL A 416 -2.06 42.91 -0.86
N MET A 417 -2.22 41.59 -0.77
CA MET A 417 -3.36 40.88 -1.34
C MET A 417 -4.51 40.83 -0.34
N PRO A 418 -5.74 41.26 -0.72
CA PRO A 418 -6.92 41.12 0.11
C PRO A 418 -7.14 39.69 0.58
N GLU A 419 -7.72 39.52 1.76
CA GLU A 419 -7.96 38.19 2.33
C GLU A 419 -8.76 37.25 1.43
N GLN A 420 -9.71 37.77 0.65
CA GLN A 420 -10.50 36.99 -0.31
C GLN A 420 -9.65 36.40 -1.43
N ASP A 421 -8.72 37.17 -2.00
CA ASP A 421 -7.83 36.72 -3.08
C ASP A 421 -6.87 35.64 -2.57
N ARG A 422 -6.33 35.84 -1.36
CA ARG A 422 -5.46 34.86 -0.70
C ARG A 422 -6.21 33.55 -0.46
N MET A 423 -7.45 33.61 0.04
CA MET A 423 -8.29 32.43 0.21
C MET A 423 -8.59 31.73 -1.12
N ALA A 424 -8.88 32.47 -2.18
CA ALA A 424 -9.18 31.92 -3.49
C ALA A 424 -7.98 31.14 -4.08
N ILE A 425 -6.78 31.72 -3.97
CA ILE A 425 -5.54 31.05 -4.40
C ILE A 425 -5.32 29.75 -3.62
N LEU A 426 -5.46 29.80 -2.30
CA LEU A 426 -5.26 28.63 -1.44
C LEU A 426 -6.29 27.53 -1.70
N SER A 427 -7.54 27.91 -1.98
CA SER A 427 -8.62 26.97 -2.31
C SER A 427 -8.39 26.25 -3.63
N ALA A 428 -7.58 26.81 -4.54
CA ALA A 428 -7.23 26.20 -5.81
C ALA A 428 -6.09 25.18 -5.72
N LEU A 429 -5.40 25.09 -4.56
CA LEU A 429 -4.28 24.17 -4.39
C LEU A 429 -4.79 22.75 -4.11
N SER A 430 -4.32 21.78 -4.89
CA SER A 430 -4.74 20.36 -4.76
C SER A 430 -4.48 19.74 -3.38
N VAL A 431 -3.49 20.25 -2.64
CA VAL A 431 -3.14 19.76 -1.30
C VAL A 431 -4.06 20.29 -0.20
N VAL A 432 -4.80 21.38 -0.47
CA VAL A 432 -5.67 22.05 0.51
C VAL A 432 -7.08 21.48 0.42
N SER A 433 -7.63 21.08 1.56
CA SER A 433 -8.98 20.50 1.65
C SER A 433 -10.04 21.53 2.04
N GLU A 434 -9.70 22.47 2.92
CA GLU A 434 -10.60 23.52 3.39
C GLU A 434 -9.82 24.82 3.64
N VAL A 435 -10.45 25.97 3.42
CA VAL A 435 -9.88 27.29 3.71
C VAL A 435 -10.85 28.09 4.57
N HIS A 436 -10.36 28.63 5.69
CA HIS A 436 -11.15 29.42 6.63
C HIS A 436 -10.42 30.71 6.99
N LEU A 437 -11.17 31.78 7.29
CA LEU A 437 -10.58 32.94 7.97
C LEU A 437 -10.28 32.59 9.43
N VAL A 438 -9.14 33.06 9.92
CA VAL A 438 -8.76 32.87 11.32
C VAL A 438 -9.71 33.67 12.22
N GLY A 439 -10.44 32.96 13.08
CA GLY A 439 -11.50 33.55 13.91
C GLY A 439 -11.01 34.37 15.11
N ALA A 440 -9.75 34.18 15.54
CA ALA A 440 -9.16 34.96 16.62
C ALA A 440 -7.63 35.06 16.46
N PRO A 441 -6.99 36.17 16.88
CA PRO A 441 -5.54 36.26 16.89
C PRO A 441 -4.93 35.18 17.79
N MET A 442 -3.81 34.57 17.39
CA MET A 442 -3.12 33.56 18.19
C MET A 442 -2.58 34.08 19.53
N SER A 443 -2.58 35.41 19.74
CA SER A 443 -2.27 36.05 21.02
C SER A 443 -3.43 36.02 22.02
N GLN A 444 -4.64 35.67 21.57
CA GLN A 444 -5.81 35.50 22.42
C GLN A 444 -6.06 34.01 22.63
N THR A 445 -5.24 33.39 23.49
CA THR A 445 -5.14 31.93 23.70
C THR A 445 -6.48 31.21 23.73
N GLU A 446 -7.40 31.62 24.61
CA GLU A 446 -8.70 30.94 24.76
C GLU A 446 -9.63 31.11 23.56
N ALA A 447 -9.60 32.25 22.89
CA ALA A 447 -10.43 32.50 21.71
C ALA A 447 -9.89 31.71 20.50
N ALA A 448 -8.56 31.70 20.34
CA ALA A 448 -7.87 30.92 19.32
C ALA A 448 -8.10 29.41 19.50
N ALA A 449 -7.91 28.88 20.72
CA ALA A 449 -8.13 27.47 21.01
C ALA A 449 -9.57 27.03 20.73
N ARG A 450 -10.57 27.81 21.14
CA ARG A 450 -11.99 27.53 20.83
C ARG A 450 -12.27 27.48 19.33
N TRP A 451 -11.71 28.42 18.57
CA TRP A 451 -11.88 28.41 17.11
C TRP A 451 -11.20 27.19 16.47
N ILE A 452 -9.97 26.86 16.86
CA ILE A 452 -9.24 25.68 16.37
C ILE A 452 -10.02 24.39 16.69
N ALA A 453 -10.49 24.24 17.93
CA ALA A 453 -11.28 23.09 18.36
C ALA A 453 -12.59 22.95 17.56
N SER A 454 -13.26 24.06 17.22
CA SER A 454 -14.50 24.05 16.43
C SER A 454 -14.33 23.46 15.02
N LEU A 455 -13.11 23.51 14.47
CA LEU A 455 -12.75 22.94 13.17
C LEU A 455 -12.37 21.45 13.25
N LYS A 456 -12.47 20.82 14.43
CA LYS A 456 -12.13 19.42 14.71
C LYS A 456 -10.68 19.09 14.34
N ILE A 457 -9.75 20.01 14.62
CA ILE A 457 -8.33 19.86 14.30
C ILE A 457 -7.65 18.91 15.29
N ASN A 458 -6.76 18.07 14.78
CA ASN A 458 -5.89 17.20 15.57
C ASN A 458 -4.48 17.79 15.73
N LYS A 459 -3.99 18.47 14.70
CA LYS A 459 -2.64 19.05 14.68
C LYS A 459 -2.65 20.48 14.11
N VAL A 460 -1.94 21.39 14.75
CA VAL A 460 -1.71 22.76 14.26
C VAL A 460 -0.26 22.86 13.80
N ILE A 461 -0.05 23.28 12.55
CA ILE A 461 1.26 23.51 11.96
C ILE A 461 1.56 24.99 12.05
N CYS A 462 2.76 25.31 12.54
CA CYS A 462 3.28 26.66 12.64
C CYS A 462 4.71 26.71 12.10
N GLY A 463 5.21 27.86 11.64
CA GLY A 463 6.62 28.00 11.27
C GLY A 463 7.55 27.88 12.48
N GLU A 464 8.72 27.28 12.30
CA GLU A 464 9.75 27.10 13.34
C GLU A 464 10.19 28.40 14.02
N GLU A 465 10.04 29.56 13.36
CA GLU A 465 10.37 30.86 13.95
C GLU A 465 9.54 31.21 15.19
N TRP A 466 8.42 30.51 15.41
CA TRP A 466 7.55 30.69 16.56
C TRP A 466 7.84 29.74 17.71
N GLN A 467 8.72 28.75 17.50
CA GLN A 467 9.07 27.77 18.51
C GLN A 467 9.67 28.46 19.74
N GLY A 468 9.13 28.13 20.91
CA GLY A 468 9.58 28.71 22.18
C GLY A 468 9.06 30.11 22.49
N SER A 469 8.26 30.73 21.61
CA SER A 469 7.63 32.02 21.91
C SER A 469 6.57 31.88 23.00
N GLU A 470 6.49 32.84 23.93
CA GLU A 470 5.52 32.84 25.05
C GLU A 470 4.08 32.60 24.57
N ARG A 471 3.71 33.27 23.47
CA ARG A 471 2.41 33.14 22.82
C ARG A 471 2.10 31.71 22.39
N TRP A 472 3.04 31.05 21.71
CA TRP A 472 2.80 29.69 21.19
C TRP A 472 2.97 28.63 22.26
N ASN A 473 3.80 28.87 23.29
CA ASN A 473 3.86 28.00 24.47
C ASN A 473 2.50 27.97 25.19
N ALA A 474 1.92 29.14 25.48
CA ALA A 474 0.61 29.24 26.11
C ALA A 474 -0.51 28.60 25.27
N LEU A 475 -0.49 28.82 23.95
CA LEU A 475 -1.46 28.21 23.05
C LEU A 475 -1.28 26.68 22.93
N SER A 476 -0.05 26.20 22.86
CA SER A 476 0.25 24.76 22.80
C SER A 476 -0.20 24.04 24.06
N GLU A 477 0.01 24.63 25.24
CA GLU A 477 -0.46 24.06 26.52
C GLU A 477 -1.98 23.97 26.55
N ARG A 478 -2.67 25.06 26.14
CA ARG A 478 -4.14 25.09 26.09
C ARG A 478 -4.72 24.11 25.08
N LEU A 479 -4.14 24.00 23.89
CA LEU A 479 -4.56 23.06 22.84
C LEU A 479 -4.34 21.60 23.25
N GLY A 480 -3.30 21.32 24.04
CA GLY A 480 -3.04 19.98 24.59
C GLY A 480 -4.17 19.45 25.47
N GLN A 481 -4.94 20.33 26.13
CA GLN A 481 -6.12 19.95 26.92
C GLN A 481 -7.26 19.39 26.04
N ASP A 482 -7.31 19.81 24.76
CA ASP A 482 -8.27 19.32 23.76
C ASP A 482 -7.69 18.19 22.90
N HIS A 483 -6.54 17.63 23.31
CA HIS A 483 -5.76 16.63 22.54
C HIS A 483 -5.33 17.12 21.15
N ILE A 484 -5.03 18.42 21.02
CA ILE A 484 -4.54 19.04 19.78
C ILE A 484 -3.05 19.32 19.91
N HIS A 485 -2.25 18.79 18.97
CA HIS A 485 -0.79 18.91 19.00
C HIS A 485 -0.29 20.07 18.13
N VAL A 486 0.74 20.79 18.58
CA VAL A 486 1.40 21.83 17.78
C VAL A 486 2.70 21.27 17.20
N VAL A 487 2.89 21.42 15.88
CA VAL A 487 4.08 20.96 15.14
C VAL A 487 4.71 22.15 14.41
N TYR A 488 6.04 22.22 14.41
CA TYR A 488 6.79 23.32 13.81
C TYR A 488 7.40 22.90 12.47
N ALA A 489 7.10 23.66 11.42
CA ALA A 489 7.55 23.44 10.06
C ALA A 489 8.84 24.23 9.76
N PRO A 490 9.82 23.62 9.05
CA PRO A 490 11.07 24.28 8.72
C PRO A 490 10.85 25.43 7.72
N ARG A 491 11.63 26.50 7.85
CA ARG A 491 11.56 27.64 6.94
C ARG A 491 12.25 27.32 5.62
N THR A 492 11.62 27.69 4.51
CA THR A 492 12.27 27.62 3.19
C THR A 492 13.30 28.75 3.08
N ALA A 493 14.56 28.40 2.83
CA ALA A 493 15.64 29.38 2.65
C ALA A 493 15.43 30.25 1.40
N ASN A 494 15.95 31.48 1.44
CA ASN A 494 16.05 32.40 0.30
C ASN A 494 14.73 32.84 -0.37
N VAL A 495 13.59 32.70 0.30
CA VAL A 495 12.31 33.22 -0.19
C VAL A 495 11.43 33.72 0.96
N SER A 496 10.93 34.96 0.84
CA SER A 496 9.92 35.51 1.73
C SER A 496 9.13 36.62 1.04
N THR A 497 7.94 36.94 1.56
CA THR A 497 7.16 38.11 1.12
C THR A 497 7.97 39.41 1.18
N THR A 498 8.84 39.57 2.19
CA THR A 498 9.71 40.74 2.33
C THR A 498 10.75 40.79 1.21
N ASP A 499 11.38 39.66 0.89
CA ASP A 499 12.37 39.60 -0.20
C ASP A 499 11.74 39.91 -1.55
N LEU A 500 10.52 39.41 -1.81
CA LEU A 500 9.77 39.74 -3.01
C LEU A 500 9.43 41.23 -3.09
N LYS A 501 8.95 41.84 -1.99
CA LYS A 501 8.65 43.27 -1.94
C LYS A 501 9.92 44.10 -2.21
N ASN A 502 11.03 43.75 -1.59
CA ASN A 502 12.31 44.42 -1.79
C ASN A 502 12.82 44.26 -3.23
N HIS A 503 12.68 43.07 -3.81
CA HIS A 503 13.05 42.81 -5.20
C HIS A 503 12.21 43.65 -6.17
N ILE A 504 10.89 43.69 -5.98
CA ILE A 504 9.98 44.53 -6.78
C ILE A 504 10.37 46.02 -6.67
N LEU A 505 10.58 46.52 -5.45
CA LEU A 505 10.98 47.92 -5.22
C LEU A 505 12.32 48.25 -5.86
N LYS A 506 13.31 47.37 -5.74
CA LYS A 506 14.62 47.52 -6.37
C LYS A 506 14.49 47.60 -7.90
N THR A 507 13.76 46.67 -8.51
CA THR A 507 13.54 46.65 -9.96
C THR A 507 12.82 47.90 -10.45
N LEU A 508 11.80 48.37 -9.72
CA LEU A 508 11.09 49.61 -10.07
C LEU A 508 12.02 50.83 -10.00
N ASN A 509 12.83 50.95 -8.93
CA ASN A 509 13.78 52.06 -8.79
C ASN A 509 14.87 52.05 -9.89
N GLU A 510 15.35 50.86 -10.28
CA GLU A 510 16.30 50.70 -11.39
C GLU A 510 15.68 51.03 -12.76
N THR A 511 14.37 50.79 -12.92
CA THR A 511 13.62 51.08 -14.15
C THR A 511 13.28 52.57 -14.26
N HIS A 512 13.05 53.27 -13.15
CA HIS A 512 12.84 54.72 -13.11
C HIS A 512 14.14 55.55 -13.19
N ALA A 513 15.30 54.91 -13.02
CA ALA A 513 16.62 55.53 -13.16
C ALA A 513 17.20 55.43 -14.60
N LYS A 514 16.52 54.72 -15.51
CA LYS A 514 16.76 54.70 -16.95
C LYS A 514 15.75 55.59 -17.66
#